data_AF-A0AAU0YXW3-F1
#
_entry.id   AF-A0AAU0YXW3-F1
#
_cell.length_a   1.000
_cell.length_b   1.000
_cell.length_c   1.000
_cell.angle_alpha   90.00
_cell.angle_beta   90.00
_cell.angle_gamma   90.00
#
_symmetry.space_group_name_H-M   'P 1'
#
loop_
_entity.id
_entity.type
_entity.pdbx_description
1 polymer ?
#
loop_
_entity_poly.entity_id
_entity_poly.type
_entity_poly.pdbx_seq_one_letter_code
_entity_poly.pdbx_strand_id
1 'polypeptide(L)'
;MIVWINGASRAGKTTAARELIDLIPDCTLFDPEVIEGELERLLPAKRLAEVSDYQDLPIWRRLVVDTAAALLAELGGVLVVPMGLLREEYRDEVFGGLAARRIPVCHVLLAPGETILRARGPAGEAPADIEPYRAALAGWLTADAYPVDNGALSPYETAVRIAAALSTGDAPSCDIVQTPEPTAETVAAGVLLFDDEDRVLLVDPTYKPGWEFPGGVVEAGEAPARAGVREVAEETGIQLDDVPRLLVVDWEAPAPPGYGGLRLLFDGGRLTGSRAHEVLLPGPELRAWRFVTESEAAVLLPPVRFERLRWALRARERGAAHYLEAGMPVG
;
A
#
# COMPACT_ATOMS: atom_id res chain seq x y z
N MET A 1 13.64 0.01 -13.44
CA MET A 1 13.36 -0.18 -11.99
C MET A 1 13.48 1.17 -11.29
N ILE A 2 12.92 1.31 -10.09
CA ILE A 2 13.06 2.53 -9.27
C ILE A 2 14.02 2.28 -8.12
N VAL A 3 14.91 3.23 -7.84
CA VAL A 3 15.67 3.32 -6.59
C VAL A 3 15.09 4.46 -5.78
N TRP A 4 14.31 4.13 -4.76
CA TRP A 4 13.67 5.11 -3.89
C TRP A 4 14.58 5.42 -2.70
N ILE A 5 15.08 6.65 -2.60
CA ILE A 5 15.96 7.09 -1.52
C ILE A 5 15.13 7.82 -0.46
N ASN A 6 14.81 7.11 0.62
CA ASN A 6 14.05 7.57 1.78
C ASN A 6 14.97 8.02 2.92
N GLY A 7 14.42 8.73 3.90
CA GLY A 7 15.08 9.25 5.08
C GLY A 7 14.43 10.56 5.53
N ALA A 8 14.73 10.98 6.76
CA ALA A 8 14.29 12.28 7.28
C ALA A 8 14.75 13.45 6.39
N SER A 9 14.16 14.61 6.61
CA SER A 9 14.68 15.87 6.11
C SER A 9 16.13 16.04 6.59
N ARG A 10 17.00 16.54 5.70
CA ARG A 10 18.46 16.67 5.94
C ARG A 10 19.23 15.33 6.06
N ALA A 11 18.61 14.19 5.78
CA ALA A 11 19.34 12.91 5.67
C ALA A 11 20.31 12.87 4.47
N GLY A 12 20.18 13.80 3.52
CA GLY A 12 21.05 13.89 2.34
C GLY A 12 20.51 13.18 1.09
N LYS A 13 19.20 12.92 1.04
CA LYS A 13 18.52 12.19 -0.06
C LYS A 13 18.84 12.77 -1.44
N THR A 14 18.48 14.03 -1.67
CA THR A 14 18.66 14.71 -2.97
C THR A 14 20.13 14.83 -3.36
N THR A 15 21.02 15.09 -2.40
CA THR A 15 22.47 15.17 -2.67
C THR A 15 23.06 13.82 -3.03
N ALA A 16 22.69 12.73 -2.34
CA ALA A 16 23.14 11.39 -2.68
C ALA A 16 22.56 10.94 -4.03
N ALA A 17 21.29 11.27 -4.31
CA ALA A 17 20.63 10.95 -5.57
C ALA A 17 21.35 11.57 -6.79
N ARG A 18 21.80 12.82 -6.67
CA ARG A 18 22.54 13.53 -7.72
C ARG A 18 23.91 12.92 -8.00
N GLU A 19 24.59 12.39 -6.99
CA GLU A 19 25.85 11.67 -7.18
C GLU A 19 25.60 10.27 -7.75
N LEU A 20 24.48 9.64 -7.40
CA LEU A 20 24.15 8.27 -7.81
C LEU A 20 23.89 8.15 -9.31
N ILE A 21 23.28 9.15 -9.93
CA ILE A 21 23.00 9.13 -11.38
C ILE A 21 24.26 9.08 -12.25
N ASP A 22 25.41 9.53 -11.73
CA ASP A 22 26.69 9.45 -12.43
C ASP A 22 27.40 8.10 -12.24
N LEU A 23 26.92 7.28 -11.29
CA LEU A 23 27.50 5.97 -10.93
C LEU A 23 26.76 4.78 -11.54
N ILE A 24 25.49 4.96 -11.89
CA ILE A 24 24.64 3.91 -12.48
C ILE A 24 24.40 4.23 -13.95
N PRO A 25 24.68 3.30 -14.89
CA PRO A 25 24.38 3.51 -16.31
C PRO A 25 22.87 3.63 -16.56
N ASP A 26 22.50 4.41 -17.57
CA ASP A 26 21.11 4.63 -18.00
C ASP A 26 20.17 5.01 -16.85
N CYS A 27 20.64 5.94 -16.02
CA CYS A 27 19.96 6.38 -14.81
C CYS A 27 19.41 7.81 -14.95
N THR A 28 18.17 8.03 -14.51
CA THR A 28 17.50 9.34 -14.50
C THR A 28 17.10 9.73 -13.09
N LEU A 29 17.27 11.00 -12.73
CA LEU A 29 16.76 11.57 -11.47
C LEU A 29 15.32 12.07 -11.66
N PHE A 30 14.41 11.59 -10.82
CA PHE A 30 13.07 12.16 -10.69
C PHE A 30 12.87 12.62 -9.25
N ASP A 31 12.89 13.93 -9.02
CA ASP A 31 12.63 14.54 -7.72
C ASP A 31 11.13 14.89 -7.60
N PRO A 32 10.35 14.19 -6.73
CA PRO A 32 8.91 14.42 -6.62
C PRO A 32 8.51 15.82 -6.17
N GLU A 33 9.43 16.65 -5.64
CA GLU A 33 9.17 18.07 -5.34
C GLU A 33 8.68 18.84 -6.58
N VAL A 34 9.01 18.39 -7.80
CA VAL A 34 8.47 19.00 -9.04
C VAL A 34 6.95 18.92 -9.11
N ILE A 35 6.35 17.86 -8.57
CA ILE A 35 4.89 17.66 -8.55
C ILE A 35 4.25 18.66 -7.59
N GLU A 36 4.89 18.95 -6.46
CA GLU A 36 4.42 19.94 -5.48
C GLU A 36 4.29 21.33 -6.12
N GLY A 37 5.33 21.77 -6.83
CA GLY A 37 5.33 23.06 -7.54
C GLY A 37 4.27 23.18 -8.65
N GLU A 38 3.89 22.06 -9.29
CA GLU A 38 2.78 22.06 -10.25
C GLU A 38 1.41 22.02 -9.56
N LEU A 39 1.27 21.31 -8.45
CA LEU A 39 0.03 21.32 -7.66
C LEU A 39 -0.32 22.70 -7.11
N GLU A 40 0.67 23.52 -6.76
CA GLU A 40 0.49 24.92 -6.39
C GLU A 40 -0.22 25.75 -7.48
N ARG A 41 -0.01 25.39 -8.74
CA ARG A 41 -0.60 26.08 -9.89
C ARG A 41 -1.94 25.49 -10.31
N LEU A 42 -2.14 24.20 -10.07
CA LEU A 42 -3.31 23.44 -10.52
C LEU A 42 -4.45 23.45 -9.50
N LEU A 43 -4.16 23.51 -8.20
CA LEU A 43 -5.16 23.38 -7.15
C LEU A 43 -5.61 24.75 -6.61
N PRO A 44 -6.89 24.88 -6.19
CA PRO A 44 -7.36 26.08 -5.52
C PRO A 44 -6.60 26.32 -4.19
N ALA A 45 -6.26 27.57 -3.90
CA ALA A 45 -5.55 27.94 -2.65
C ALA A 45 -6.25 27.45 -1.37
N LYS A 46 -7.59 27.41 -1.36
CA LYS A 46 -8.35 26.87 -0.24
C LYS A 46 -8.02 25.40 0.02
N ARG A 47 -7.86 24.59 -1.03
CA ARG A 47 -7.53 23.17 -0.92
C ARG A 47 -6.10 22.97 -0.44
N LEU A 48 -5.17 23.80 -0.91
CA LEU A 48 -3.78 23.77 -0.46
C LEU A 48 -3.66 24.15 1.02
N ALA A 49 -4.46 25.10 1.49
CA ALA A 49 -4.49 25.51 2.90
C ALA A 49 -5.05 24.45 3.86
N GLU A 50 -5.65 23.36 3.36
CA GLU A 50 -6.16 22.26 4.19
C GLU A 50 -5.07 21.25 4.58
N VAL A 51 -3.88 21.33 3.97
CA VAL A 51 -2.77 20.41 4.23
C VAL A 51 -1.50 21.19 4.60
N SER A 52 -0.68 20.60 5.47
CA SER A 52 0.66 21.12 5.78
C SER A 52 1.76 20.42 4.99
N ASP A 53 1.43 19.27 4.40
CA ASP A 53 2.32 18.45 3.59
C ASP A 53 1.60 18.08 2.29
N TYR A 54 2.23 18.30 1.14
CA TYR A 54 1.67 17.91 -0.15
C TYR A 54 1.45 16.40 -0.25
N GLN A 55 2.24 15.61 0.48
CA GLN A 55 2.08 14.15 0.55
C GLN A 55 0.72 13.74 1.14
N ASP A 56 0.06 14.61 1.92
CA ASP A 56 -1.29 14.34 2.44
C ASP A 56 -2.35 14.31 1.32
N LEU A 57 -2.07 14.96 0.17
CA LEU A 57 -2.98 15.02 -0.95
C LEU A 57 -2.97 13.71 -1.77
N PRO A 58 -4.12 13.02 -1.95
CA PRO A 58 -4.18 11.82 -2.79
C PRO A 58 -3.74 12.07 -4.25
N ILE A 59 -3.98 13.28 -4.77
CA ILE A 59 -3.54 13.65 -6.13
C ILE A 59 -2.02 13.74 -6.23
N TRP A 60 -1.31 14.15 -5.18
CA TRP A 60 0.16 14.15 -5.18
C TRP A 60 0.68 12.73 -5.30
N ARG A 61 0.23 11.82 -4.42
CA ARG A 61 0.67 10.42 -4.42
C ARG A 61 0.41 9.75 -5.77
N ARG A 62 -0.77 9.98 -6.35
CA ARG A 62 -1.11 9.51 -7.70
C ARG A 62 -0.18 10.07 -8.78
N LEU A 63 0.03 11.39 -8.82
CA LEU A 63 0.86 12.02 -9.84
C LEU A 63 2.33 11.58 -9.75
N VAL A 64 2.84 11.28 -8.54
CA VAL A 64 4.17 10.71 -8.37
C VAL A 64 4.28 9.35 -9.08
N VAL A 65 3.30 8.46 -8.88
CA VAL A 65 3.26 7.14 -9.55
C VAL A 65 3.09 7.30 -11.06
N ASP A 66 2.16 8.15 -11.51
CA ASP A 66 1.88 8.39 -12.95
C ASP A 66 3.11 8.97 -13.66
N THR A 67 3.80 9.92 -13.03
CA THR A 67 5.01 10.54 -13.58
C THR A 67 6.17 9.57 -13.62
N ALA A 68 6.42 8.83 -12.53
CA ALA A 68 7.49 7.83 -12.49
C ALA A 68 7.30 6.74 -13.55
N ALA A 69 6.06 6.26 -13.72
CA ALA A 69 5.72 5.27 -14.75
C ALA A 69 5.93 5.83 -16.17
N ALA A 70 5.49 7.07 -16.44
CA ALA A 70 5.68 7.71 -17.73
C ALA A 70 7.17 7.94 -18.05
N LEU A 71 7.97 8.39 -17.09
CA LEU A 71 9.41 8.58 -17.25
C LEU A 71 10.13 7.27 -17.57
N LEU A 72 9.80 6.18 -16.86
CA LEU A 72 10.38 4.87 -17.14
C LEU A 72 9.95 4.31 -18.49
N ALA A 73 8.70 4.55 -18.92
CA ALA A 73 8.23 4.10 -20.22
C ALA A 73 8.95 4.82 -21.38
N GLU A 74 9.27 6.11 -21.20
CA GLU A 74 9.96 6.92 -22.21
C GLU A 74 11.47 6.68 -22.21
N LEU A 75 12.11 6.64 -21.04
CA LEU A 75 13.56 6.66 -20.90
C LEU A 75 14.17 5.26 -20.68
N GLY A 76 13.38 4.31 -20.17
CA GLY A 76 13.89 3.01 -19.72
C GLY A 76 14.80 3.12 -18.49
N GLY A 77 15.65 2.11 -18.31
CA GLY A 77 16.75 2.13 -17.33
C GLY A 77 16.32 2.18 -15.85
N VAL A 78 17.06 2.97 -15.07
CA VAL A 78 16.87 3.16 -13.63
C VAL A 78 16.38 4.57 -13.34
N LEU A 79 15.33 4.68 -12.52
CA LEU A 79 14.84 5.97 -12.04
C LEU A 79 15.20 6.13 -10.55
N VAL A 80 15.99 7.13 -10.21
CA VAL A 80 16.35 7.46 -8.83
C VAL A 80 15.37 8.51 -8.31
N VAL A 81 14.74 8.22 -7.18
CA VAL A 81 13.66 9.03 -6.60
C VAL A 81 13.99 9.40 -5.15
N PRO A 82 14.51 10.61 -4.87
CA PRO A 82 14.75 11.06 -3.51
C PRO A 82 13.47 11.61 -2.88
N MET A 83 12.83 10.86 -1.99
CA MET A 83 11.64 11.36 -1.28
C MET A 83 11.44 10.65 0.06
N GLY A 84 11.08 11.43 1.08
CA GLY A 84 10.82 10.91 2.43
C GLY A 84 9.39 10.44 2.59
N LEU A 85 9.14 9.12 2.64
CA LEU A 85 7.84 8.55 3.01
C LEU A 85 7.94 8.03 4.43
N LEU A 86 7.37 8.76 5.38
CA LEU A 86 7.43 8.44 6.82
C LEU A 86 6.14 7.81 7.35
N ARG A 87 5.08 7.84 6.55
CA ARG A 87 3.79 7.22 6.84
C ARG A 87 3.65 5.96 6.01
N GLU A 88 3.38 4.84 6.68
CA GLU A 88 3.27 3.53 6.02
C GLU A 88 2.14 3.54 4.99
N GLU A 89 1.01 4.18 5.31
CA GLU A 89 -0.11 4.34 4.37
C GLU A 89 0.31 5.01 3.04
N TYR A 90 1.21 5.98 3.10
CA TYR A 90 1.65 6.72 1.89
C TYR A 90 2.63 5.89 1.08
N ARG A 91 3.49 5.13 1.77
CA ARG A 91 4.33 4.12 1.14
C ARG A 91 3.47 3.06 0.44
N ASP A 92 2.41 2.57 1.07
CA ASP A 92 1.55 1.55 0.49
C ASP A 92 0.84 2.06 -0.76
N GLU A 93 0.27 3.27 -0.73
CA GLU A 93 -0.35 3.87 -1.92
C GLU A 93 0.64 4.07 -3.08
N VAL A 94 1.83 4.63 -2.79
CA VAL A 94 2.80 4.95 -3.84
C VAL A 94 3.45 3.68 -4.39
N PHE A 95 3.94 2.79 -3.53
CA PHE A 95 4.63 1.58 -3.99
C PHE A 95 3.64 0.55 -4.53
N GLY A 96 2.43 0.46 -3.99
CA GLY A 96 1.36 -0.36 -4.55
C GLY A 96 0.94 0.10 -5.94
N GLY A 97 0.83 1.41 -6.17
CA GLY A 97 0.56 1.95 -7.51
C GLY A 97 1.68 1.63 -8.52
N LEU A 98 2.95 1.63 -8.07
CA LEU A 98 4.09 1.21 -8.90
C LEU A 98 4.08 -0.30 -9.16
N ALA A 99 3.76 -1.11 -8.15
CA ALA A 99 3.66 -2.56 -8.26
C ALA A 99 2.53 -2.98 -9.21
N ALA A 100 1.37 -2.30 -9.18
CA ALA A 100 0.27 -2.54 -10.12
C ALA A 100 0.67 -2.29 -11.59
N ARG A 101 1.72 -1.50 -11.83
CA ARG A 101 2.32 -1.23 -13.14
C ARG A 101 3.52 -2.11 -13.45
N ARG A 102 3.79 -3.10 -12.60
CA ARG A 102 4.94 -4.01 -12.65
C ARG A 102 6.28 -3.27 -12.61
N ILE A 103 6.33 -2.16 -11.88
CA ILE A 103 7.54 -1.36 -11.69
C ILE A 103 8.18 -1.77 -10.37
N PRO A 104 9.32 -2.49 -10.38
CA PRO A 104 10.01 -2.87 -9.15
C PRO A 104 10.64 -1.65 -8.49
N VAL A 105 10.53 -1.57 -7.15
CA VAL A 105 11.09 -0.51 -6.32
C VAL A 105 12.13 -1.11 -5.39
N CYS A 106 13.37 -0.60 -5.43
CA CYS A 106 14.38 -0.81 -4.41
C CYS A 106 14.28 0.33 -3.40
N HIS A 107 13.85 0.03 -2.18
CA HIS A 107 13.69 1.02 -1.11
C HIS A 107 14.97 1.13 -0.29
N VAL A 108 15.65 2.28 -0.39
CA VAL A 108 16.88 2.58 0.33
C VAL A 108 16.60 3.64 1.39
N LEU A 109 17.05 3.40 2.62
CA LEU A 109 16.88 4.32 3.73
C LEU A 109 18.21 4.96 4.12
N LEU A 110 18.33 6.27 3.99
CA LEU A 110 19.43 7.03 4.60
C LEU A 110 19.13 7.23 6.08
N ALA A 111 19.87 6.54 6.94
CA ALA A 111 19.62 6.47 8.38
C ALA A 111 20.74 7.10 9.25
N PRO A 112 21.13 8.37 9.04
CA PRO A 112 22.08 9.01 9.95
C PRO A 112 21.44 9.18 11.34
N GLY A 113 22.26 9.13 12.38
CA GLY A 113 21.80 9.39 13.74
C GLY A 113 21.18 10.79 13.90
N GLU A 114 20.24 10.94 14.84
CA GLU A 114 19.55 12.22 15.09
C GLU A 114 20.52 13.38 15.39
N THR A 115 21.62 13.11 16.08
CA THR A 115 22.67 14.10 16.35
C THR A 115 23.27 14.67 15.07
N ILE A 116 23.42 13.85 14.03
CA ILE A 116 23.90 14.27 12.71
C ILE A 116 22.82 15.07 11.98
N LEU A 117 21.56 14.64 12.03
CA LEU A 117 20.44 15.39 11.44
C LEU A 117 20.32 16.80 12.03
N ARG A 118 20.49 16.92 13.35
CA ARG A 118 20.54 18.22 14.06
C ARG A 118 21.75 19.04 13.64
N ALA A 119 22.94 18.44 13.57
CA ALA A 119 24.17 19.12 13.17
C ALA A 119 24.13 19.66 11.73
N ARG A 120 23.34 19.04 10.84
CA ARG A 120 23.10 19.51 9.47
C ARG A 120 22.08 20.66 9.39
N GLY A 121 21.41 20.99 10.48
CA GLY A 121 20.43 22.07 10.58
C GLY A 121 21.02 23.41 11.02
N PRO A 122 20.32 24.53 10.77
CA PRO A 122 20.67 25.81 11.37
C PRO A 122 20.61 25.69 12.91
N ALA A 123 21.63 26.19 13.60
CA ALA A 123 21.71 26.24 15.06
C ALA A 123 21.49 24.90 15.81
N GLY A 124 21.66 23.75 15.15
CA GLY A 124 21.45 22.44 15.79
C GLY A 124 19.99 22.02 15.95
N GLU A 125 19.06 22.72 15.28
CA GLU A 125 17.64 22.40 15.33
C GLU A 125 17.34 21.06 14.65
N ALA A 126 16.44 20.28 15.25
CA ALA A 126 15.94 19.06 14.61
C ALA A 126 15.14 19.41 13.34
N PRO A 127 15.13 18.51 12.35
CA PRO A 127 14.20 18.65 11.24
C PRO A 127 12.75 18.52 11.75
N ALA A 128 11.82 19.17 11.05
CA ALA A 128 10.40 19.19 11.44
C ALA A 128 9.77 17.79 11.47
N ASP A 129 10.30 16.87 10.66
CA ASP A 129 9.84 15.49 10.52
C ASP A 129 10.57 14.49 11.44
N ILE A 130 11.33 14.95 12.45
CA ILE A 130 12.13 14.07 13.31
C ILE A 130 11.28 13.06 14.10
N GLU A 131 10.13 13.48 14.61
CA GLU A 131 9.23 12.61 15.39
C GLU A 131 8.53 11.58 14.50
N PRO A 132 7.89 11.97 13.37
CA PRO A 132 7.40 11.01 12.38
C PRO A 132 8.49 10.03 11.92
N TYR A 133 9.70 10.51 11.68
CA TYR A 133 10.83 9.67 11.27
C TYR A 133 11.22 8.66 12.36
N ARG A 134 11.30 9.08 13.62
CA ARG A 134 11.60 8.19 14.74
C ARG A 134 10.52 7.11 14.88
N ALA A 135 9.25 7.48 14.75
CA ALA A 135 8.15 6.53 14.81
C ALA A 135 8.22 5.52 13.64
N ALA A 136 8.48 5.99 12.42
CA ALA A 136 8.64 5.13 11.24
C ALA A 136 9.81 4.16 11.38
N LEU A 137 10.98 4.63 11.83
CA LEU A 137 12.17 3.81 12.08
C LEU A 137 11.92 2.69 13.09
N ALA A 138 11.23 3.01 14.18
CA ALA A 138 10.93 2.07 15.25
C ALA A 138 9.79 1.09 14.87
N GLY A 139 8.99 1.42 13.88
CA GLY A 139 7.88 0.62 13.37
C GLY A 139 8.27 -0.19 12.14
N TRP A 140 7.89 0.31 10.96
CA TRP A 140 7.90 -0.45 9.71
C TRP A 140 9.15 -0.21 8.84
N LEU A 141 9.75 0.98 8.92
CA LEU A 141 10.67 1.49 7.89
C LEU A 141 11.99 0.71 7.82
N THR A 142 12.46 0.18 8.95
CA THR A 142 13.70 -0.63 9.01
C THR A 142 13.51 -2.05 8.49
N ALA A 143 12.28 -2.57 8.49
CA ALA A 143 11.95 -3.87 7.90
C ALA A 143 11.70 -3.76 6.38
N ASP A 144 11.18 -2.62 5.91
CA ASP A 144 10.79 -2.40 4.51
C ASP A 144 11.93 -1.89 3.62
N ALA A 145 12.92 -1.17 4.18
CA ALA A 145 13.97 -0.49 3.43
C ALA A 145 15.38 -0.99 3.77
N TYR A 146 16.26 -1.02 2.77
CA TYR A 146 17.68 -1.30 2.95
C TYR A 146 18.39 -0.11 3.63
N PRO A 147 18.93 -0.25 4.86
CA PRO A 147 19.50 0.86 5.60
C PRO A 147 20.93 1.20 5.15
N VAL A 148 21.20 2.49 4.98
CA VAL A 148 22.51 3.07 4.73
C VAL A 148 22.79 4.12 5.81
N ASP A 149 23.66 3.77 6.76
CA ASP A 149 24.21 4.77 7.67
C ASP A 149 25.21 5.66 6.91
N ASN A 150 24.80 6.89 6.67
CA ASN A 150 25.59 7.91 5.99
C ASN A 150 26.03 9.04 6.92
N GLY A 151 26.06 8.79 8.24
CA GLY A 151 26.39 9.80 9.23
C GLY A 151 27.77 10.44 9.03
N ALA A 152 28.75 9.62 8.67
CA ALA A 152 30.14 10.02 8.43
C ALA A 152 30.52 10.08 6.93
N LEU A 153 29.58 9.79 6.02
CA LEU A 153 29.84 9.71 4.60
C LEU A 153 29.54 11.04 3.91
N SER A 154 30.36 11.40 2.92
CA SER A 154 30.02 12.42 1.93
C SER A 154 28.85 11.98 1.03
N PRO A 155 28.21 12.90 0.30
CA PRO A 155 27.19 12.53 -0.68
C PRO A 155 27.68 11.51 -1.72
N TYR A 156 28.90 11.69 -2.23
CA TYR A 156 29.51 10.76 -3.19
C TYR A 156 29.76 9.37 -2.57
N GLU A 157 30.35 9.30 -1.37
CA GLU A 157 30.57 8.01 -0.70
C GLU A 157 29.25 7.31 -0.36
N THR A 158 28.21 8.07 -0.02
CA THR A 158 26.85 7.55 0.18
C THR A 158 26.33 6.93 -1.12
N ALA A 159 26.47 7.63 -2.25
CA ALA A 159 26.04 7.13 -3.55
C ALA A 159 26.82 5.89 -3.99
N VAL A 160 28.14 5.85 -3.77
CA VAL A 160 28.97 4.65 -4.02
C VAL A 160 28.46 3.45 -3.22
N ARG A 161 28.09 3.66 -1.94
CA ARG A 161 27.55 2.58 -1.11
C ARG A 161 26.20 2.07 -1.60
N ILE A 162 25.32 2.96 -2.07
CA ILE A 162 24.04 2.59 -2.68
C ILE A 162 24.28 1.81 -3.99
N ALA A 163 25.13 2.32 -4.88
CA ALA A 163 25.45 1.67 -6.16
C ALA A 163 26.06 0.28 -5.96
N ALA A 164 26.93 0.12 -4.95
CA ALA A 164 27.50 -1.16 -4.58
C ALA A 164 26.41 -2.15 -4.13
N ALA A 165 25.52 -1.74 -3.21
CA ALA A 165 24.43 -2.58 -2.71
C ALA A 165 23.44 -3.01 -3.81
N LEU A 166 23.17 -2.13 -4.77
CA LEU A 166 22.35 -2.46 -5.94
C LEU A 166 23.05 -3.47 -6.86
N SER A 167 24.37 -3.33 -7.06
CA SER A 167 25.16 -4.20 -7.94
C SER A 167 25.37 -5.60 -7.36
N THR A 168 25.50 -5.70 -6.03
CA THR A 168 25.66 -6.98 -5.32
C THR A 168 24.33 -7.67 -5.04
N GLY A 169 23.20 -6.96 -5.17
CA GLY A 169 21.87 -7.45 -4.80
C GLY A 169 21.59 -7.42 -3.30
N ASP A 170 22.42 -6.73 -2.51
CA ASP A 170 22.21 -6.57 -1.07
C ASP A 170 21.01 -5.68 -0.74
N ALA A 171 20.64 -4.78 -1.66
CA ALA A 171 19.42 -3.97 -1.59
C ALA A 171 18.38 -4.58 -2.55
N PRO A 172 17.54 -5.53 -2.08
CA PRO A 172 16.53 -6.17 -2.92
C PRO A 172 15.38 -5.20 -3.25
N SER A 173 14.61 -5.53 -4.29
CA SER A 173 13.32 -4.88 -4.53
C SER A 173 12.33 -5.25 -3.42
N CYS A 174 11.48 -4.29 -3.03
CA CYS A 174 10.33 -4.57 -2.19
C CYS A 174 9.44 -5.61 -2.87
N ASP A 175 9.15 -6.70 -2.17
CA ASP A 175 8.26 -7.75 -2.65
C ASP A 175 6.81 -7.34 -2.36
N ILE A 176 6.21 -6.62 -3.31
CA ILE A 176 4.81 -6.19 -3.25
C ILE A 176 4.07 -6.91 -4.36
N VAL A 177 3.18 -7.82 -3.97
CA VAL A 177 2.28 -8.49 -4.90
C VAL A 177 1.01 -7.66 -5.02
N GLN A 178 0.70 -7.23 -6.24
CA GLN A 178 -0.50 -6.46 -6.52
C GLN A 178 -1.00 -6.75 -7.94
N THR A 179 -2.32 -6.91 -8.06
CA THR A 179 -2.99 -7.06 -9.34
C THR A 179 -2.96 -5.74 -10.13
N PRO A 180 -2.86 -5.78 -11.48
CA PRO A 180 -2.88 -4.57 -12.29
C PRO A 180 -4.13 -3.71 -12.06
N GLU A 181 -3.97 -2.39 -12.16
CA GLU A 181 -5.11 -1.46 -12.05
C GLU A 181 -6.20 -1.86 -13.07
N PRO A 182 -7.47 -2.02 -12.64
CA PRO A 182 -8.54 -2.35 -13.56
C PRO A 182 -8.70 -1.29 -14.64
N THR A 183 -9.00 -1.70 -15.87
CA THR A 183 -9.30 -0.80 -17.00
C THR A 183 -10.80 -0.78 -17.37
N ALA A 184 -11.61 -1.53 -16.62
CA ALA A 184 -13.04 -1.68 -16.79
C ALA A 184 -13.67 -2.11 -15.46
N GLU A 185 -15.00 -2.15 -15.40
CA GLU A 185 -15.74 -2.70 -14.26
C GLU A 185 -15.25 -4.11 -13.93
N THR A 186 -15.11 -4.40 -12.63
CA THR A 186 -14.61 -5.69 -12.16
C THR A 186 -15.67 -6.46 -11.41
N VAL A 187 -15.55 -7.78 -11.41
CA VAL A 187 -16.23 -8.63 -10.43
C VAL A 187 -15.19 -8.99 -9.38
N ALA A 188 -15.48 -8.79 -8.11
CA ALA A 188 -14.62 -9.19 -7.00
C ALA A 188 -15.40 -10.08 -6.04
N ALA A 189 -14.71 -11.05 -5.44
CA ALA A 189 -15.29 -12.01 -4.51
C ALA A 189 -14.50 -12.00 -3.19
N GLY A 190 -15.17 -11.64 -2.10
CA GLY A 190 -14.65 -11.76 -0.75
C GLY A 190 -15.35 -12.87 0.03
N VAL A 191 -14.66 -13.43 1.01
CA VAL A 191 -15.20 -14.47 1.88
C VAL A 191 -15.11 -14.04 3.34
N LEU A 192 -16.24 -14.11 4.04
CA LEU A 192 -16.31 -13.87 5.47
C LEU A 192 -16.04 -15.17 6.22
N LEU A 193 -14.98 -15.16 7.03
CA LEU A 193 -14.61 -16.25 7.93
C LEU A 193 -14.78 -15.79 9.36
N PHE A 194 -15.30 -16.68 10.21
CA PHE A 194 -15.63 -16.36 11.59
C PHE A 194 -14.88 -17.25 12.56
N ASP A 195 -14.56 -16.75 13.74
CA ASP A 195 -14.06 -17.61 14.82
C ASP A 195 -15.21 -18.13 15.73
N ASP A 196 -14.82 -18.81 16.80
CA ASP A 196 -15.75 -19.35 17.80
C ASP A 196 -16.53 -18.25 18.56
N GLU A 197 -16.06 -17.00 18.54
CA GLU A 197 -16.68 -15.83 19.17
C GLU A 197 -17.55 -15.01 18.18
N ASP A 198 -17.79 -15.50 16.96
CA ASP A 198 -18.49 -14.77 15.87
C ASP A 198 -17.78 -13.49 15.40
N ARG A 199 -16.48 -13.35 15.67
CA ARG A 199 -15.67 -12.26 15.12
C ARG A 199 -15.29 -12.59 13.68
N VAL A 200 -15.27 -11.57 12.81
CA VAL A 200 -14.97 -11.71 11.38
C VAL A 200 -13.48 -11.51 11.11
N LEU A 201 -12.89 -12.34 10.24
CA LEU A 201 -11.51 -12.18 9.78
C LEU A 201 -11.39 -10.98 8.83
N LEU A 202 -10.48 -10.06 9.14
CA LEU A 202 -9.99 -9.04 8.22
C LEU A 202 -8.49 -9.20 8.02
N VAL A 203 -8.02 -8.72 6.87
CA VAL A 203 -6.61 -8.71 6.45
C VAL A 203 -6.16 -7.28 6.14
N ASP A 204 -4.87 -7.01 6.32
CA ASP A 204 -4.21 -5.73 6.06
C ASP A 204 -3.21 -5.86 4.89
N PRO A 205 -3.53 -5.38 3.68
CA PRO A 205 -2.68 -5.51 2.50
C PRO A 205 -1.46 -4.56 2.53
N THR A 206 -0.35 -4.99 1.91
CA THR A 206 0.91 -4.22 1.85
C THR A 206 0.94 -3.17 0.72
N TYR A 207 -0.05 -3.19 -0.17
CA TYR A 207 -0.08 -2.40 -1.42
C TYR A 207 -1.13 -1.28 -1.43
N LYS A 208 -1.95 -1.17 -0.37
CA LYS A 208 -2.91 -0.08 -0.20
C LYS A 208 -3.25 0.06 1.28
N PRO A 209 -3.62 1.25 1.76
CA PRO A 209 -4.04 1.41 3.12
C PRO A 209 -5.44 0.83 3.37
N GLY A 210 -5.61 0.28 4.57
CA GLY A 210 -6.91 -0.05 5.14
C GLY A 210 -7.25 -1.53 5.06
N TRP A 211 -7.91 -1.99 6.12
CA TRP A 211 -8.33 -3.38 6.28
C TRP A 211 -9.41 -3.77 5.28
N GLU A 212 -9.46 -5.05 4.93
CA GLU A 212 -10.48 -5.61 4.06
C GLU A 212 -10.78 -7.09 4.36
N PHE A 213 -11.75 -7.64 3.63
CA PHE A 213 -12.08 -9.07 3.70
C PHE A 213 -11.09 -9.85 2.82
N PRO A 214 -10.73 -11.08 3.18
CA PRO A 214 -9.99 -11.95 2.28
C PRO A 214 -10.72 -12.10 0.95
N GLY A 215 -10.02 -11.89 -0.16
CA GLY A 215 -10.64 -11.89 -1.48
C GLY A 215 -9.99 -10.97 -2.51
N GLY A 216 -10.38 -11.17 -3.75
CA GLY A 216 -9.76 -10.50 -4.89
C GLY A 216 -10.67 -10.42 -6.11
N VAL A 217 -10.08 -10.01 -7.23
CA VAL A 217 -10.77 -9.90 -8.52
C VAL A 217 -11.01 -11.29 -9.09
N VAL A 218 -12.21 -11.53 -9.61
CA VAL A 218 -12.56 -12.78 -10.30
C VAL A 218 -11.85 -12.82 -11.64
N GLU A 219 -11.12 -13.90 -11.90
CA GLU A 219 -10.40 -14.06 -13.16
C GLU A 219 -11.33 -14.38 -14.34
N ALA A 220 -10.84 -14.17 -15.56
CA ALA A 220 -11.62 -14.46 -16.77
C ALA A 220 -11.98 -15.94 -16.88
N GLY A 221 -13.27 -16.25 -16.89
CA GLY A 221 -13.79 -17.62 -16.94
C GLY A 221 -13.89 -18.31 -15.56
N GLU A 222 -13.47 -17.64 -14.49
CA GLU A 222 -13.58 -18.13 -13.13
C GLU A 222 -14.98 -17.88 -12.55
N ALA A 223 -15.51 -18.84 -11.78
CA ALA A 223 -16.75 -18.64 -11.05
C ALA A 223 -16.49 -17.79 -9.79
N PRO A 224 -17.30 -16.77 -9.46
CA PRO A 224 -17.01 -15.88 -8.33
C PRO A 224 -16.81 -16.58 -6.97
N ALA A 225 -17.60 -17.61 -6.67
CA ALA A 225 -17.41 -18.38 -5.44
C ALA A 225 -16.08 -19.15 -5.41
N ARG A 226 -15.58 -19.58 -6.58
CA ARG A 226 -14.27 -20.25 -6.69
C ARG A 226 -13.12 -19.25 -6.57
N ALA A 227 -13.28 -18.05 -7.11
CA ALA A 227 -12.33 -16.95 -6.89
C ALA A 227 -12.18 -16.67 -5.39
N GLY A 228 -13.28 -16.48 -4.66
CA GLY A 228 -13.22 -16.28 -3.20
C GLY A 228 -12.51 -17.42 -2.46
N VAL A 229 -12.71 -18.68 -2.85
CA VAL A 229 -12.01 -19.84 -2.26
C VAL A 229 -10.50 -19.83 -2.59
N ARG A 230 -10.13 -19.48 -3.82
CA ARG A 230 -8.72 -19.37 -4.26
C ARG A 230 -8.01 -18.27 -3.47
N GLU A 231 -8.60 -17.08 -3.41
CA GLU A 231 -8.02 -15.92 -2.72
C GLU A 231 -7.84 -16.21 -1.22
N VAL A 232 -8.84 -16.79 -0.54
CA VAL A 232 -8.70 -17.21 0.86
C VAL A 232 -7.52 -18.18 1.04
N ALA A 233 -7.38 -19.17 0.14
CA ALA A 233 -6.30 -20.14 0.21
C ALA A 233 -4.92 -19.49 0.00
N GLU A 234 -4.82 -18.56 -0.96
CA GLU A 234 -3.59 -17.83 -1.29
C GLU A 234 -3.19 -16.87 -0.15
N GLU A 235 -4.14 -16.06 0.33
CA GLU A 235 -3.92 -15.01 1.32
C GLU A 235 -3.80 -15.51 2.76
N THR A 236 -4.46 -16.61 3.12
CA THR A 236 -4.55 -17.04 4.53
C THR A 236 -4.08 -18.47 4.76
N GLY A 237 -3.80 -19.23 3.70
CA GLY A 237 -3.51 -20.67 3.77
C GLY A 237 -4.74 -21.55 4.07
N ILE A 238 -5.90 -20.95 4.34
CA ILE A 238 -7.11 -21.67 4.74
C ILE A 238 -7.76 -22.34 3.52
N GLN A 239 -7.97 -23.65 3.61
CA GLN A 239 -8.72 -24.41 2.61
C GLN A 239 -10.19 -24.51 3.00
N LEU A 240 -11.08 -24.05 2.12
CA LEU A 240 -12.53 -24.20 2.28
C LEU A 240 -13.00 -25.48 1.58
N ASP A 241 -13.65 -26.35 2.35
CA ASP A 241 -14.09 -27.68 1.90
C ASP A 241 -15.36 -27.60 1.02
N ASP A 242 -16.21 -26.60 1.27
CA ASP A 242 -17.49 -26.40 0.62
C ASP A 242 -17.53 -25.10 -0.21
N VAL A 243 -18.42 -25.06 -1.21
CA VAL A 243 -18.72 -23.82 -1.93
C VAL A 243 -19.41 -22.85 -0.96
N PRO A 244 -18.83 -21.66 -0.71
CA PRO A 244 -19.36 -20.77 0.30
C PRO A 244 -20.69 -20.15 -0.16
N ARG A 245 -21.59 -19.89 0.80
CA ARG A 245 -22.94 -19.40 0.51
C ARG A 245 -22.92 -17.91 0.20
N LEU A 246 -23.57 -17.47 -0.86
CA LEU A 246 -23.68 -16.05 -1.19
C LEU A 246 -24.44 -15.27 -0.09
N LEU A 247 -23.84 -14.18 0.39
CA LEU A 247 -24.43 -13.26 1.38
C LEU A 247 -24.86 -11.95 0.75
N VAL A 248 -24.00 -11.35 -0.06
CA VAL A 248 -24.23 -10.02 -0.64
C VAL A 248 -23.77 -9.98 -2.10
N VAL A 249 -24.57 -9.32 -2.93
CA VAL A 249 -24.15 -8.75 -4.21
C VAL A 249 -24.28 -7.23 -4.09
N ASP A 250 -23.18 -6.50 -4.22
CA ASP A 250 -23.15 -5.05 -4.12
C ASP A 250 -22.63 -4.44 -5.41
N TRP A 251 -23.40 -3.54 -6.02
CA TRP A 251 -23.00 -2.79 -7.18
C TRP A 251 -22.35 -1.46 -6.78
N GLU A 252 -21.09 -1.29 -7.15
CA GLU A 252 -20.37 -0.02 -7.02
C GLU A 252 -20.35 0.68 -8.39
N ALA A 253 -21.01 1.83 -8.50
CA ALA A 253 -20.98 2.61 -9.74
C ALA A 253 -19.56 3.12 -10.04
N PRO A 254 -19.17 3.24 -11.33
CA PRO A 254 -17.90 3.84 -11.72
C PRO A 254 -17.75 5.26 -11.16
N ALA A 255 -16.60 5.54 -10.56
CA ALA A 255 -16.22 6.83 -10.01
C ALA A 255 -14.79 7.15 -10.45
N PRO A 256 -14.59 7.91 -11.55
CA PRO A 256 -13.28 8.12 -12.14
C PRO A 256 -12.22 8.56 -11.12
N PRO A 257 -11.01 7.95 -11.14
CA PRO A 257 -10.52 7.00 -12.14
C PRO A 257 -11.00 5.55 -11.94
N GLY A 258 -11.69 5.25 -10.84
CA GLY A 258 -12.16 3.91 -10.54
C GLY A 258 -13.31 3.48 -11.45
N TYR A 259 -13.29 2.22 -11.84
CA TYR A 259 -14.29 1.64 -12.72
C TYR A 259 -15.47 0.99 -11.98
N GLY A 260 -15.41 0.84 -10.66
CA GLY A 260 -16.47 0.19 -9.89
C GLY A 260 -16.64 -1.29 -10.27
N GLY A 261 -17.88 -1.76 -10.26
CA GLY A 261 -18.26 -3.12 -10.63
C GLY A 261 -19.02 -3.86 -9.51
N LEU A 262 -19.06 -5.19 -9.62
CA LEU A 262 -19.77 -6.05 -8.67
C LEU A 262 -18.85 -6.55 -7.56
N ARG A 263 -19.32 -6.46 -6.31
CA ARG A 263 -18.67 -7.03 -5.12
C ARG A 263 -19.56 -8.12 -4.55
N LEU A 264 -19.07 -9.35 -4.55
CA LEU A 264 -19.76 -10.49 -3.95
C LEU A 264 -19.11 -10.82 -2.61
N LEU A 265 -19.93 -11.03 -1.58
CA LEU A 265 -19.47 -11.60 -0.32
C LEU A 265 -20.10 -12.96 -0.09
N PHE A 266 -19.27 -13.92 0.30
CA PHE A 266 -19.67 -15.28 0.62
C PHE A 266 -19.41 -15.63 2.08
N ASP A 267 -20.21 -16.54 2.63
CA ASP A 267 -20.06 -17.12 3.96
C ASP A 267 -19.12 -18.32 3.87
N GLY A 268 -17.87 -18.13 4.32
CA GLY A 268 -16.87 -19.20 4.42
C GLY A 268 -17.02 -20.07 5.68
N GLY A 269 -17.97 -19.73 6.55
CA GLY A 269 -18.25 -20.49 7.76
C GLY A 269 -17.34 -20.13 8.93
N ARG A 270 -17.30 -21.03 9.92
CA ARG A 270 -16.52 -20.87 11.15
C ARG A 270 -15.24 -21.67 11.10
N LEU A 271 -14.15 -21.02 11.52
CA LEU A 271 -12.84 -21.61 11.76
C LEU A 271 -12.81 -22.07 13.22
N THR A 272 -13.18 -23.32 13.46
CA THR A 272 -13.25 -23.90 14.81
C THR A 272 -11.89 -24.42 15.27
N GLY A 273 -11.58 -24.27 16.56
CA GLY A 273 -10.38 -24.86 17.17
C GLY A 273 -9.06 -24.32 16.63
N SER A 274 -8.11 -25.20 16.27
CA SER A 274 -6.76 -24.80 15.84
C SER A 274 -6.73 -24.02 14.52
N ARG A 275 -7.75 -24.16 13.67
CA ARG A 275 -7.78 -23.54 12.32
C ARG A 275 -7.78 -22.00 12.37
N ALA A 276 -8.31 -21.40 13.44
CA ALA A 276 -8.25 -19.95 13.63
C ALA A 276 -6.81 -19.45 13.90
N HIS A 277 -5.92 -20.31 14.37
CA HIS A 277 -4.50 -20.02 14.59
C HIS A 277 -3.60 -20.42 13.42
N GLU A 278 -4.16 -21.08 12.40
CA GLU A 278 -3.46 -21.56 11.20
C GLU A 278 -3.44 -20.52 10.07
N VAL A 279 -3.90 -19.28 10.32
CA VAL A 279 -3.81 -18.20 9.32
C VAL A 279 -2.34 -17.93 9.02
N LEU A 280 -1.92 -18.33 7.83
CA LEU A 280 -0.59 -18.08 7.29
C LEU A 280 -0.68 -16.89 6.35
N LEU A 281 -0.01 -15.80 6.71
CA LEU A 281 0.13 -14.68 5.79
C LEU A 281 1.25 -14.96 4.80
N PRO A 282 1.00 -14.94 3.48
CA PRO A 282 2.07 -14.73 2.54
C PRO A 282 2.61 -13.31 2.77
N GLY A 283 3.80 -13.23 3.37
CA GLY A 283 4.44 -11.97 3.77
C GLY A 283 4.51 -10.84 2.71
N PRO A 284 4.52 -11.11 1.39
CA PRO A 284 4.55 -10.05 0.37
C PRO A 284 3.23 -9.30 0.16
N GLU A 285 2.09 -9.96 0.37
CA GLU A 285 0.76 -9.42 0.01
C GLU A 285 0.00 -8.86 1.22
N LEU A 286 0.13 -9.53 2.36
CA LEU A 286 -0.57 -9.17 3.59
C LEU A 286 0.39 -8.94 4.76
N ARG A 287 0.26 -7.77 5.40
CA ARG A 287 1.02 -7.34 6.58
C ARG A 287 0.48 -7.97 7.86
N ALA A 288 -0.83 -8.05 7.99
CA ALA A 288 -1.49 -8.50 9.22
C ALA A 288 -2.86 -9.14 8.96
N TRP A 289 -3.37 -9.84 9.97
CA TRP A 289 -4.76 -10.31 10.03
C TRP A 289 -5.33 -10.12 11.44
N ARG A 290 -6.65 -10.04 11.56
CA ARG A 290 -7.33 -9.96 12.85
C ARG A 290 -8.78 -10.47 12.76
N PHE A 291 -9.21 -11.22 13.76
CA PHE A 291 -10.63 -11.43 14.01
C PHE A 291 -11.20 -10.24 14.80
N VAL A 292 -12.26 -9.62 14.27
CA VAL A 292 -12.85 -8.41 14.84
C VAL A 292 -14.35 -8.52 15.03
N THR A 293 -14.85 -7.88 16.07
CA THR A 293 -16.29 -7.64 16.27
C THR A 293 -16.82 -6.63 15.24
N GLU A 294 -18.15 -6.55 15.07
CA GLU A 294 -18.76 -5.51 14.21
C GLU A 294 -18.35 -4.10 14.65
N SER A 295 -18.25 -3.83 15.96
CA SER A 295 -17.83 -2.52 16.47
C SER A 295 -16.36 -2.20 16.18
N GLU A 296 -15.47 -3.19 16.21
CA GLU A 296 -14.07 -3.00 15.83
C GLU A 296 -13.94 -2.82 14.31
N ALA A 297 -14.70 -3.60 13.52
CA ALA A 297 -14.73 -3.48 12.07
C ALA A 297 -15.17 -2.07 11.60
N ALA A 298 -16.07 -1.41 12.35
CA ALA A 298 -16.49 -0.03 12.08
C ALA A 298 -15.34 0.99 12.12
N VAL A 299 -14.28 0.70 12.87
CA VAL A 299 -13.10 1.57 12.98
C VAL A 299 -12.05 1.24 11.93
N LEU A 300 -12.00 -0.02 11.48
CA LEU A 300 -10.95 -0.52 10.57
C LEU A 300 -11.35 -0.45 9.10
N LEU A 301 -12.62 -0.67 8.78
CA LEU A 301 -13.11 -0.74 7.40
C LEU A 301 -13.54 0.64 6.88
N PRO A 302 -13.30 0.94 5.59
CA PRO A 302 -13.93 2.08 4.94
C PRO A 302 -15.46 2.02 5.02
N PRO A 303 -16.17 3.18 5.07
CA PRO A 303 -17.61 3.22 5.34
C PRO A 303 -18.47 2.31 4.45
N VAL A 304 -18.20 2.29 3.13
CA VAL A 304 -18.95 1.44 2.19
C VAL A 304 -18.73 -0.05 2.46
N ARG A 305 -17.49 -0.47 2.76
CA ARG A 305 -17.18 -1.86 3.10
C ARG A 305 -17.80 -2.25 4.44
N PHE A 306 -17.82 -1.34 5.40
CA PHE A 306 -18.46 -1.59 6.68
C PHE A 306 -19.97 -1.81 6.52
N GLU A 307 -20.68 -0.96 5.77
CA GLU A 307 -22.12 -1.20 5.53
C GLU A 307 -22.36 -2.52 4.78
N ARG A 308 -21.48 -2.88 3.82
CA ARG A 308 -21.52 -4.19 3.17
C ARG A 308 -21.39 -5.35 4.17
N LEU A 309 -20.46 -5.26 5.12
CA LEU A 309 -20.31 -6.26 6.19
C LEU A 309 -21.61 -6.40 6.99
N ARG A 310 -22.21 -5.28 7.41
CA ARG A 310 -23.45 -5.30 8.21
C ARG A 310 -24.60 -6.01 7.50
N TRP A 311 -24.74 -5.79 6.19
CA TRP A 311 -25.74 -6.50 5.39
C TRP A 311 -25.40 -7.96 5.17
N ALA A 312 -24.12 -8.29 5.05
CA ALA A 312 -23.68 -9.69 4.98
C ALA A 312 -23.94 -10.46 6.29
N LEU A 313 -23.73 -9.82 7.46
CA LEU A 313 -24.08 -10.41 8.76
C LEU A 313 -25.59 -10.67 8.87
N ARG A 314 -26.42 -9.72 8.45
CA ARG A 314 -27.89 -9.91 8.39
C ARG A 314 -28.31 -11.00 7.42
N ALA A 315 -27.67 -11.08 6.25
CA ALA A 315 -27.92 -12.14 5.28
C ALA A 315 -27.61 -13.52 5.88
N ARG A 316 -26.50 -13.62 6.63
CA ARG A 316 -26.06 -14.84 7.31
C ARG A 316 -27.06 -15.30 8.37
N GLU A 317 -27.54 -14.38 9.22
CA GLU A 317 -28.55 -14.65 10.25
C GLU A 317 -29.89 -15.10 9.67
N ARG A 318 -30.32 -14.48 8.56
CA ARG A 318 -31.64 -14.75 7.95
C ARG A 318 -31.63 -15.87 6.92
N GLY A 319 -30.44 -16.27 6.47
CA GLY A 319 -30.27 -17.26 5.40
C GLY A 319 -30.75 -16.76 4.03
N ALA A 320 -30.71 -15.45 3.78
CA ALA A 320 -31.18 -14.83 2.53
C ALA A 320 -30.17 -13.77 2.06
N ALA A 321 -29.71 -13.90 0.82
CA ALA A 321 -28.76 -12.95 0.24
C ALA A 321 -29.39 -11.57 0.01
N HIS A 322 -28.58 -10.52 0.12
CA HIS A 322 -28.99 -9.13 -0.13
C HIS A 322 -28.35 -8.58 -1.41
N TYR A 323 -29.15 -7.81 -2.16
CA TYR A 323 -28.64 -6.96 -3.23
C TYR A 323 -28.48 -5.53 -2.70
N LEU A 324 -27.31 -4.95 -2.92
CA LEU A 324 -26.94 -3.61 -2.48
C LEU A 324 -26.47 -2.76 -3.67
N GLU A 325 -26.58 -1.45 -3.54
CA GLU A 325 -25.93 -0.45 -4.38
C GLU A 325 -25.12 0.50 -3.49
N ALA A 326 -23.81 0.57 -3.71
CA ALA A 326 -22.86 1.32 -2.90
C ALA A 326 -22.99 1.03 -1.38
N GLY A 327 -23.17 -0.24 -1.03
CA GLY A 327 -23.29 -0.70 0.36
C GLY A 327 -24.68 -0.53 0.98
N MET A 328 -25.67 -0.03 0.23
CA MET A 328 -27.03 0.22 0.71
C MET A 328 -28.04 -0.73 0.04
N PRO A 329 -29.02 -1.27 0.76
CA PRO A 329 -30.02 -2.16 0.15
C PRO A 329 -30.90 -1.39 -0.82
N VAL A 330 -31.28 -2.03 -1.91
CA VAL A 330 -32.25 -1.49 -2.86
C VAL A 330 -33.62 -2.09 -2.55
N GLY A 331 -34.57 -1.26 -2.11
CA GLY A 331 -35.93 -1.67 -1.75
C GLY A 331 -36.35 -1.27 -0.34
#